data_AF-A0A1D6KXW3-F1
#
_entry.id   AF-A0A1D6KXW3-F1
#
_cell.length_a   1.000
_cell.length_b   1.000
_cell.length_c   1.000
_cell.angle_alpha   90.00
_cell.angle_beta   90.00
_cell.angle_gamma   90.00
#
_symmetry.space_group_name_H-M   'P 1'
#
loop_
_entity.id
_entity.type
_entity.pdbx_description
1 polymer ?
#
loop_
_entity_poly.entity_id
_entity_poly.type
_entity_poly.pdbx_seq_one_letter_code
_entity_poly.pdbx_strand_id
1 'polypeptide(L)' 'MNHVVIEDGCHIQGSVVCNNVQLQERAVLKDCQVGAGYIVTAGSEHKAESLARKYSEL' A
#
# COMPACT_ATOMS: atom_id res chain seq x y z
N MET A 1 -12.30 2.08 -2.99
CA MET A 1 -11.16 2.96 -2.69
C MET A 1 -11.72 4.28 -2.16
N ASN A 2 -11.65 4.50 -0.84
CA ASN A 2 -12.10 5.73 -0.18
C ASN A 2 -11.00 6.16 0.80
N HIS A 3 -10.77 7.47 0.94
CA HIS A 3 -9.76 8.04 1.84
C HIS A 3 -8.35 7.46 1.67
N VAL A 4 -7.90 7.32 0.41
CA VAL A 4 -6.52 6.91 0.13
C VAL A 4 -5.63 8.15 0.05
N VAL A 5 -4.48 8.09 0.71
CA VAL A 5 -3.45 9.13 0.68
C VAL A 5 -2.23 8.57 -0.06
N ILE A 6 -1.74 9.31 -1.05
CA ILE A 6 -0.53 8.98 -1.81
C ILE A 6 0.39 10.19 -1.70
N GLU A 7 1.54 10.02 -1.07
CA GLU A 7 2.56 11.07 -0.92
C GLU A 7 3.48 11.14 -2.15
N ASP A 8 4.38 12.13 -2.17
CA ASP A 8 5.20 12.46 -3.34
C ASP A 8 6.15 11.33 -3.75
N GLY A 9 6.36 11.20 -5.07
CA GLY A 9 7.32 10.26 -5.64
C GLY A 9 6.92 8.79 -5.58
N CYS A 10 5.68 8.48 -5.21
CA CYS A 10 5.19 7.09 -5.25
C CYS A 10 5.12 6.56 -6.68
N HIS A 11 5.46 5.28 -6.86
CA HIS A 11 5.33 4.57 -8.12
C HIS A 11 4.43 3.35 -7.96
N ILE A 12 3.25 3.38 -8.58
CA ILE A 12 2.24 2.33 -8.48
C ILE A 12 1.99 1.74 -9.86
N GLN A 13 2.33 0.48 -10.06
CA GLN A 13 2.15 -0.25 -11.30
C GLN A 13 1.44 -1.56 -11.04
N GLY A 14 0.38 -1.86 -11.80
CA GLY A 14 -0.32 -3.15 -11.72
C GLY A 14 -0.88 -3.50 -10.33
N SER A 15 -0.98 -2.53 -9.43
CA SER A 15 -1.27 -2.77 -8.01
C SER A 15 -2.68 -2.35 -7.62
N VAL A 16 -3.27 -3.06 -6.65
CA VAL A 16 -4.60 -2.78 -6.11
C VAL A 16 -4.45 -2.13 -4.74
N VAL A 17 -5.09 -0.98 -4.55
CA VAL A 17 -5.06 -0.23 -3.29
C VAL A 17 -6.47 -0.17 -2.69
N CYS A 18 -6.63 -0.67 -1.46
CA CYS A 18 -7.91 -0.70 -0.76
C CYS A 18 -8.24 0.63 -0.05
N ASN A 19 -9.33 0.66 0.72
CA ASN A 19 -9.78 1.85 1.45
C ASN A 19 -8.84 2.21 2.61
N ASN A 20 -8.74 3.49 2.93
CA ASN A 20 -7.97 4.02 4.06
C ASN A 20 -6.48 3.62 4.02
N VAL A 21 -5.93 3.41 2.83
CA VAL A 21 -4.50 3.12 2.65
C VAL A 21 -3.72 4.43 2.59
N GLN A 22 -2.56 4.46 3.22
CA GLN A 22 -1.60 5.55 3.10
C GLN A 22 -0.31 5.03 2.46
N LEU A 23 0.06 5.60 1.32
CA LEU A 23 1.35 5.38 0.69
C LEU A 23 2.24 6.57 1.03
N GLN A 24 3.30 6.32 1.79
CA GLN A 24 4.27 7.36 2.14
C GLN A 24 5.23 7.66 0.99
N GLU A 25 5.94 8.79 1.10
CA GLU A 25 6.80 9.30 0.03
C GLU A 25 7.74 8.23 -0.56
N ARG A 26 7.92 8.29 -1.89
CA ARG A 26 8.85 7.42 -2.64
C ARG A 26 8.57 5.91 -2.54
N ALA A 27 7.38 5.50 -2.09
CA ALA A 27 7.00 4.09 -2.06
C ALA A 27 6.80 3.53 -3.48
N VAL A 28 7.25 2.29 -3.72
CA VAL A 28 7.14 1.60 -5.01
C VAL A 28 6.31 0.33 -4.84
N LEU A 29 5.21 0.23 -5.58
CA LEU A 29 4.34 -0.94 -5.63
C LEU A 29 4.26 -1.46 -7.07
N LYS A 30 4.67 -2.71 -7.29
CA LYS A 30 4.60 -3.39 -8.59
C LYS A 30 3.87 -4.71 -8.45
N ASP A 31 2.70 -4.82 -9.06
CA ASP A 31 1.85 -6.02 -9.01
C ASP A 31 1.47 -6.43 -7.57
N CYS A 32 1.25 -5.45 -6.69
CA CYS A 32 0.94 -5.65 -5.26
C CYS A 32 -0.55 -5.51 -4.94
N GLN A 33 -0.99 -6.15 -3.86
CA GLN A 33 -2.32 -5.94 -3.29
C GLN A 33 -2.19 -5.34 -1.88
N VAL A 34 -2.70 -4.12 -1.69
CA VAL A 34 -2.64 -3.42 -0.40
C VAL A 34 -4.01 -3.46 0.27
N GLY A 35 -4.06 -4.12 1.42
CA GLY A 35 -5.26 -4.27 2.26
C GLY A 35 -5.70 -2.97 2.91
N ALA A 36 -6.96 -2.92 3.32
CA ALA A 36 -7.55 -1.70 3.88
C ALA A 36 -6.86 -1.27 5.19
N GLY A 37 -6.67 0.03 5.39
CA GLY A 37 -6.03 0.57 6.59
C GLY A 37 -4.53 0.30 6.70
N TYR A 38 -3.90 -0.20 5.64
CA TYR A 38 -2.46 -0.45 5.61
C TYR A 38 -1.67 0.85 5.33
N ILE A 39 -0.47 0.96 5.91
CA ILE A 39 0.44 2.08 5.67
C ILE A 39 1.68 1.50 4.98
N VAL A 40 1.91 1.90 3.74
CA VAL A 40 3.13 1.57 3.00
C VAL A 40 4.18 2.60 3.39
N THR A 41 5.30 2.11 3.92
CA THR A 41 6.35 2.94 4.52
C THR A 41 7.14 3.72 3.47
N ALA A 42 7.67 4.88 3.85
CA ALA A 42 8.44 5.74 2.96
C ALA A 42 9.63 5.00 2.34
N GLY A 43 9.80 5.14 1.02
CA GLY A 43 10.91 4.54 0.28
C GLY A 43 10.90 3.01 0.21
N SER A 44 9.84 2.31 0.67
CA SER A 44 9.79 0.86 0.51
C SER A 44 9.48 0.45 -0.94
N GLU A 45 10.04 -0.69 -1.36
CA GLU A 45 9.73 -1.31 -2.64
C GLU A 45 9.11 -2.68 -2.40
N HIS A 46 7.92 -2.88 -2.96
CA HIS A 46 7.15 -4.11 -2.88
C HIS A 46 6.84 -4.62 -4.28
N LYS A 47 6.96 -5.93 -4.46
CA LYS A 47 6.71 -6.56 -5.75
C LYS A 47 6.01 -7.91 -5.61
N ALA A 48 4.92 -8.09 -6.36
CA ALA A 48 4.17 -9.34 -6.43
C ALA A 48 3.76 -9.92 -5.06
N GLU A 49 3.40 -9.05 -4.10
CA GLU A 49 3.05 -9.43 -2.74
C GLU A 49 1.75 -8.79 -2.23
N SER A 50 1.21 -9.32 -1.14
CA SER A 50 -0.01 -8.83 -0.49
C SER A 50 0.31 -8.20 0.86
N LEU A 51 0.12 -6.89 0.96
CA LEU A 51 0.35 -6.07 2.14
C LEU A 51 -0.97 -5.89 2.90
N ALA A 52 -1.26 -6.77 3.85
CA ALA A 52 -2.45 -6.67 4.69
C ALA A 52 -2.09 -6.80 6.17
N ARG A 53 -2.81 -6.09 7.04
CA ARG A 53 -2.72 -6.33 8.48
C ARG A 53 -3.17 -7.77 8.74
N LYS A 54 -2.32 -8.57 9.38
CA LYS A 54 -2.78 -9.82 9.99
C LYS A 54 -3.72 -9.44 11.12
N TYR A 55 -5.01 -9.70 10.95
CA TYR A 55 -5.91 -9.76 12.10
C TYR A 55 -5.47 -10.99 12.90
N SER A 56 -4.73 -10.78 13.99
CA SER A 56 -4.61 -11.80 15.02
C SER A 56 -5.99 -11.92 15.66
N GLU A 57 -6.66 -13.05 15.43
CA GLU A 57 -7.85 -13.45 16.15
C GLU A 57 -7.56 -13.39 17.65
N LEU A 58 -8.17 -12.43 18.35
CA LEU A 58 -8.25 -12.35 19.81
C LEU A 58 -9.72 -12.44 20.21
#